data_AF-A0A955KS76-F1
#
_entry.id   AF-A0A955KS76-F1
#
_cell.length_a   1.000
_cell.length_b   1.000
_cell.length_c   1.000
_cell.angle_alpha   90.00
_cell.angle_beta   90.00
_cell.angle_gamma   90.00
#
_symmetry.space_group_name_H-M   'P 1'
#
loop_
_entity.id
_entity.type
_entity.pdbx_description
1 polymer ?
#
loop_
_entity_poly.entity_id
_entity_poly.type
_entity_poly.pdbx_seq_one_letter_code
_entity_poly.pdbx_strand_id
1 'polypeptide(L)'
;MNITNEIVELLKIISLVNNQQIQNCLHVDNSAKLFSGSNLLTKIDNKQISVCGHNVLDKVLAKKDRLQRGVKDKGFSDFLNDIASSVLRLNHVGISYTVEHIMSEVAWYKKVTKNSGFDLFDEPSGDPSAKWLFVGSTDNWETPLFEIVLTKMSVVENMWRPHFHIDIDTDLNQKQLEDKLETYLGKDFVQWKLDIPDYGVVLEMGMLGSIDGTKIYLGVGTNLRNTRFHREKILQKV
;
A
#
# COMPACT_ATOMS: atom_id res chain seq x y z
N MET A 1 -1.54 -15.01 15.36
CA MET A 1 -2.03 -13.66 15.03
C MET A 1 -2.64 -13.75 13.64
N ASN A 2 -3.81 -13.15 13.38
CA ASN A 2 -4.39 -13.13 12.03
C ASN A 2 -3.79 -11.97 11.22
N ILE A 3 -3.98 -11.99 9.91
CA ILE A 3 -3.41 -10.97 9.01
C ILE A 3 -3.81 -9.53 9.39
N THR A 4 -5.05 -9.30 9.85
CA THR A 4 -5.49 -7.93 10.14
C THR A 4 -4.86 -7.36 11.39
N ASN A 5 -4.67 -8.16 12.44
CA ASN A 5 -3.93 -7.73 13.64
C ASN A 5 -2.49 -7.37 13.29
N GLU A 6 -1.84 -8.15 12.43
CA GLU A 6 -0.48 -7.88 12.00
C GLU A 6 -0.39 -6.56 11.22
N ILE A 7 -1.31 -6.32 10.29
CA ILE A 7 -1.36 -5.05 9.56
C ILE A 7 -1.58 -3.88 10.52
N VAL A 8 -2.43 -4.03 11.54
CA VAL A 8 -2.64 -2.99 12.56
C VAL A 8 -1.35 -2.70 13.33
N GLU A 9 -0.58 -3.71 13.73
CA GLU A 9 0.70 -3.51 14.42
C GLU A 9 1.74 -2.84 13.50
N LEU A 10 1.81 -3.20 12.22
CA LEU A 10 2.70 -2.51 11.26
C LEU A 10 2.31 -1.05 11.06
N LEU A 11 1.01 -0.75 10.93
CA LEU A 11 0.53 0.63 10.83
C LEU A 11 0.73 1.40 12.13
N LYS A 12 0.69 0.73 13.28
CA LYS A 12 1.04 1.32 14.57
C LYS A 12 2.48 1.80 14.59
N ILE A 13 3.43 0.99 14.09
CA ILE A 13 4.84 1.40 13.97
C ILE A 13 4.96 2.69 13.14
N ILE A 14 4.27 2.77 12.00
CA ILE A 14 4.27 3.97 11.14
C ILE A 14 3.67 5.18 11.87
N SER A 15 2.59 4.99 12.64
CA SER A 15 1.93 6.07 13.36
C SER A 15 2.80 6.73 14.44
N LEU A 16 3.89 6.07 14.85
CA LEU A 16 4.87 6.60 15.80
C LEU A 16 5.90 7.54 15.15
N VAL A 17 5.99 7.58 13.82
CA VAL A 17 6.86 8.51 13.11
C VAL A 17 6.35 9.94 13.32
N ASN A 18 7.24 10.84 13.77
CA ASN A 18 6.91 12.24 14.00
C ASN A 18 6.80 13.03 12.68
N ASN A 19 5.79 12.70 11.88
CA ASN A 19 5.47 13.34 10.61
C ASN A 19 4.03 13.86 10.67
N GLN A 20 3.84 15.16 10.38
CA GLN A 20 2.55 15.83 10.50
C GLN A 20 1.48 15.23 9.59
N GLN A 21 1.84 14.82 8.37
CA GLN A 21 0.89 14.20 7.43
C GLN A 21 0.41 12.87 7.98
N ILE A 22 1.34 12.01 8.46
CA ILE A 22 1.01 10.71 9.04
C ILE A 22 0.10 10.86 10.25
N GLN A 23 0.43 11.75 11.19
CA GLN A 23 -0.37 11.99 12.40
C GLN A 23 -1.78 12.50 12.09
N ASN A 24 -1.93 13.27 11.01
CA ASN A 24 -3.24 13.78 10.60
C ASN A 24 -4.09 12.68 9.93
N CYS A 25 -3.48 11.78 9.16
CA CYS A 25 -4.22 10.80 8.36
C CYS A 25 -4.34 9.41 8.99
N LEU A 26 -3.38 8.96 9.79
CA LEU A 26 -3.32 7.59 10.32
C LEU A 26 -3.53 7.58 11.84
N HIS A 27 -4.66 7.02 12.25
CA HIS A 27 -5.06 6.95 13.66
C HIS A 27 -5.10 5.48 14.06
N VAL A 28 -4.26 5.09 15.03
CA VAL A 28 -4.12 3.69 15.45
C VAL A 28 -4.44 3.53 16.93
N ASP A 29 -5.41 2.67 17.21
CA ASP A 29 -5.81 2.22 18.54
C ASP A 29 -5.80 0.68 18.59
N ASN A 30 -6.95 0.05 18.88
CA ASN A 30 -7.19 -1.37 18.63
C ASN A 30 -7.51 -1.66 17.14
N SER A 31 -7.57 -0.61 16.32
CA SER A 31 -7.81 -0.61 14.88
C SER A 31 -6.95 0.47 14.23
N ALA A 32 -6.63 0.29 12.95
CA ALA A 32 -6.00 1.33 12.14
C ALA A 32 -7.06 2.01 11.28
N LYS A 33 -7.12 3.35 11.33
CA LYS A 33 -8.04 4.18 10.55
C LYS A 33 -7.22 5.15 9.72
N LEU A 34 -7.37 5.09 8.40
CA LEU A 34 -6.73 6.00 7.46
C LEU A 34 -7.76 6.98 6.93
N PHE A 35 -7.46 8.27 7.02
CA PHE A 35 -8.29 9.37 6.56
C PHE A 35 -7.66 10.06 5.35
N SER A 36 -8.50 10.50 4.43
CA SER A 36 -8.13 11.47 3.39
C SER A 36 -9.05 12.68 3.58
N GLY A 37 -8.46 13.78 4.06
CA GLY A 37 -9.22 14.90 4.62
C GLY A 37 -9.98 14.49 5.89
N SER A 38 -11.25 14.87 5.99
CA SER A 38 -12.14 14.51 7.11
C SER A 38 -12.83 13.14 6.96
N ASN A 39 -12.67 12.49 5.81
CA ASN A 39 -13.40 11.28 5.47
C ASN A 39 -12.55 10.03 5.77
N LEU A 40 -13.20 8.99 6.29
CA LEU A 40 -12.56 7.72 6.58
C LEU A 40 -12.40 6.90 5.30
N LEU A 41 -11.16 6.75 4.83
CA LEU A 41 -10.83 6.04 3.60
C LEU A 41 -10.78 4.54 3.81
N THR A 42 -9.99 4.09 4.79
CA THR A 42 -9.90 2.67 5.16
C THR A 42 -9.89 2.48 6.66
N LYS A 43 -10.49 1.38 7.11
CA LYS A 43 -10.43 0.91 8.49
C LYS A 43 -10.05 -0.57 8.51
N ILE A 44 -9.07 -0.89 9.34
CA ILE A 44 -8.59 -2.25 9.58
C ILE A 44 -8.75 -2.56 11.07
N ASP A 45 -9.46 -3.64 11.37
CA ASP A 45 -9.62 -4.15 12.73
C ASP A 45 -9.49 -5.68 12.74
N ASN A 46 -9.66 -6.30 13.91
CA ASN A 46 -9.47 -7.74 14.08
C ASN A 46 -10.43 -8.62 13.24
N LYS A 47 -11.43 -8.05 12.56
CA LYS A 47 -12.43 -8.76 11.76
C LYS A 47 -12.45 -8.39 10.28
N GLN A 48 -11.93 -7.23 9.90
CA GLN A 48 -12.11 -6.71 8.55
C GLN A 48 -11.00 -5.75 8.11
N ILE A 49 -10.84 -5.67 6.80
CA ILE A 49 -10.21 -4.55 6.09
C ILE A 49 -11.34 -3.92 5.31
N SER A 50 -11.63 -2.64 5.52
CA SER A 50 -12.76 -1.97 4.87
C SER A 50 -12.30 -0.74 4.11
N VAL A 51 -12.79 -0.57 2.88
CA VAL A 51 -12.52 0.59 2.02
C VAL A 51 -13.84 1.30 1.79
N CYS A 52 -13.91 2.60 2.08
CA CYS A 52 -15.17 3.37 2.03
C CYS A 52 -16.32 2.69 2.81
N GLY A 53 -16.01 2.00 3.92
CA GLY A 53 -16.99 1.26 4.74
C GLY A 53 -17.39 -0.13 4.21
N HIS A 54 -16.84 -0.58 3.09
CA HIS A 54 -17.10 -1.91 2.53
C HIS A 54 -15.94 -2.87 2.83
N ASN A 55 -16.26 -4.03 3.41
CA ASN A 55 -15.26 -5.06 3.74
C ASN A 55 -14.67 -5.68 2.45
N VAL A 56 -13.34 -5.77 2.39
CA VAL A 56 -12.54 -6.34 1.31
C VAL A 56 -11.58 -7.42 1.79
N LEU A 57 -11.69 -7.86 3.06
CA LEU A 57 -10.80 -8.87 3.63
C LEU A 57 -10.79 -10.18 2.83
N ASP A 58 -11.96 -10.61 2.34
CA ASP A 58 -12.11 -11.83 1.54
C ASP A 58 -11.35 -11.78 0.20
N LYS A 59 -11.06 -10.58 -0.30
CA LYS A 59 -10.30 -10.35 -1.54
C LYS A 59 -8.81 -10.58 -1.36
N VAL A 60 -8.28 -10.39 -0.14
CA VAL A 60 -6.84 -10.53 0.14
C VAL A 60 -6.45 -11.85 0.80
N LEU A 61 -7.41 -12.58 1.38
CA LEU A 61 -7.12 -13.89 1.96
C LEU A 61 -6.80 -14.91 0.86
N ALA A 62 -5.61 -15.50 0.91
CA ALA A 62 -5.26 -16.57 -0.02
C ALA A 62 -6.08 -17.83 0.29
N LYS A 63 -6.89 -18.26 -0.68
CA LYS A 63 -7.72 -19.48 -0.54
C LYS A 63 -6.91 -20.78 -0.55
N LYS A 64 -5.65 -20.74 -0.99
CA LYS A 64 -4.82 -21.95 -1.23
C LYS A 64 -3.34 -21.83 -0.84
N ASP A 65 -2.79 -20.62 -0.77
CA ASP A 65 -1.37 -20.42 -0.45
C ASP A 65 -1.16 -20.58 1.06
N ARG A 66 -0.17 -21.39 1.46
CA ARG A 66 0.18 -21.64 2.87
C ARG A 66 1.53 -21.02 3.22
N LEU A 67 2.05 -20.09 2.41
CA LEU A 67 3.28 -19.40 2.72
C LEU A 67 3.13 -18.69 4.08
N GLN A 68 3.84 -19.19 5.08
CA GLN A 68 3.91 -18.59 6.41
C GLN A 68 5.36 -18.20 6.67
N ARG A 69 5.60 -16.90 6.74
CA ARG A 69 6.90 -16.32 7.07
C ARG A 69 6.64 -15.26 8.12
N GLY A 70 7.37 -15.36 9.24
CA GLY A 70 7.30 -14.36 10.30
C GLY A 70 7.50 -12.97 9.72
N VAL A 71 6.69 -12.03 10.19
CA VAL A 71 6.80 -10.64 9.78
C VAL A 71 8.01 -10.02 10.46
N LYS A 72 8.79 -9.25 9.71
CA LYS A 72 10.00 -8.55 10.18
C LYS A 72 9.65 -7.28 10.97
N ASP A 73 8.78 -7.40 11.97
CA ASP A 73 8.26 -6.29 12.80
C ASP A 73 9.36 -5.44 13.43
N LYS A 74 10.33 -6.07 14.10
CA LYS A 74 11.44 -5.39 14.73
C LYS A 74 12.35 -4.70 13.70
N GLY A 75 12.71 -5.39 12.63
CA GLY A 75 13.52 -4.82 11.56
C GLY A 75 12.83 -3.63 10.90
N PHE A 76 11.51 -3.70 10.72
CA PHE A 76 10.72 -2.59 10.19
C PHE A 76 10.66 -1.40 11.15
N SER A 77 10.48 -1.66 12.45
CA SER A 77 10.52 -0.60 13.47
C SER A 77 11.90 0.05 13.56
N ASP A 78 12.98 -0.73 13.56
CA ASP A 78 14.35 -0.22 13.63
C ASP A 78 14.69 0.61 12.37
N PHE A 79 14.25 0.16 11.19
CA PHE A 79 14.36 0.91 9.94
C PHE A 79 13.63 2.26 10.02
N LEU A 80 12.35 2.26 10.38
CA LEU A 80 11.56 3.50 10.46
C LEU A 80 12.09 4.49 11.49
N ASN A 81 12.61 4.00 12.63
CA ASN A 81 13.22 4.85 13.63
C ASN A 81 14.48 5.54 13.11
N ASP A 82 15.31 4.82 12.35
CA ASP A 82 16.55 5.35 11.79
C ASP A 82 16.30 6.36 10.66
N ILE A 83 15.27 6.14 9.82
CA ILE A 83 14.92 7.07 8.74
C ILE A 83 13.86 8.12 9.12
N ALA A 84 13.50 8.24 10.41
CA ALA A 84 12.33 9.01 10.83
C ALA A 84 12.33 10.47 10.34
N SER A 85 13.51 11.12 10.31
CA SER A 85 13.66 12.49 9.80
C SER A 85 13.54 12.62 8.28
N SER A 86 13.71 11.51 7.56
CA SER A 86 13.66 11.42 6.11
C SER A 86 12.29 11.01 5.57
N VAL A 87 11.36 10.59 6.44
CA VAL A 87 10.00 10.20 6.04
C VAL A 87 9.21 11.45 5.65
N LEU A 88 8.75 11.48 4.40
CA LEU A 88 7.96 12.58 3.86
C LEU A 88 6.47 12.37 4.09
N ARG A 89 5.95 11.15 3.87
CA ARG A 89 4.52 10.83 3.99
C ARG A 89 4.24 9.33 4.02
N LEU A 90 3.07 8.96 4.50
CA LEU A 90 2.40 7.72 4.09
C LEU A 90 1.73 7.99 2.73
N ASN A 91 2.19 7.33 1.68
CA ASN A 91 1.73 7.58 0.31
C ASN A 91 0.41 6.86 0.03
N HIS A 92 0.37 5.56 0.30
CA HIS A 92 -0.85 4.77 0.23
C HIS A 92 -0.69 3.47 1.04
N VAL A 93 -1.83 2.85 1.30
CA VAL A 93 -1.89 1.42 1.64
C VAL A 93 -2.78 0.76 0.60
N GLY A 94 -2.69 -0.55 0.45
CA GLY A 94 -3.51 -1.16 -0.58
C GLY A 94 -3.41 -2.67 -0.64
N ILE A 95 -4.08 -3.20 -1.65
CA ILE A 95 -4.27 -4.63 -1.82
C ILE A 95 -4.04 -5.04 -3.27
N SER A 96 -3.51 -6.24 -3.44
CA SER A 96 -3.42 -6.88 -4.75
C SER A 96 -4.02 -8.27 -4.69
N TYR A 97 -4.83 -8.61 -5.69
CA TYR A 97 -5.47 -9.92 -5.78
C TYR A 97 -5.90 -10.25 -7.21
N THR A 98 -6.18 -11.53 -7.42
CA THR A 98 -6.62 -12.04 -8.72
C THR A 98 -8.13 -11.99 -8.84
N VAL A 99 -8.60 -11.65 -10.04
CA VAL A 99 -10.03 -11.58 -10.38
C VAL A 99 -10.28 -12.30 -11.70
N GLU A 100 -11.47 -12.86 -11.84
CA GLU A 100 -11.92 -13.46 -13.10
C GLU A 100 -12.19 -12.37 -14.15
N HIS A 101 -12.82 -11.28 -13.72
CA HIS A 101 -13.24 -10.18 -14.58
C HIS A 101 -12.88 -8.81 -13.98
N ILE A 102 -11.78 -8.22 -14.45
CA ILE A 102 -11.30 -6.90 -14.00
C ILE A 102 -12.40 -5.84 -14.06
N MET A 103 -13.12 -5.74 -15.18
CA MET A 103 -14.11 -4.68 -15.35
C MET A 103 -15.32 -4.82 -14.42
N SER A 104 -15.69 -6.05 -14.05
CA SER A 104 -16.73 -6.29 -13.05
C SER A 104 -16.29 -5.80 -11.67
N GLU A 105 -15.02 -6.01 -11.33
CA GLU A 105 -14.44 -5.55 -10.07
C GLU A 105 -14.28 -4.03 -10.03
N VAL A 106 -13.84 -3.41 -11.14
CA VAL A 106 -13.83 -1.95 -11.31
C VAL A 106 -15.23 -1.37 -11.09
N ALA A 107 -16.26 -1.98 -11.69
CA ALA A 107 -17.64 -1.53 -11.51
C ALA A 107 -18.14 -1.69 -10.06
N TRP A 108 -17.62 -2.68 -9.32
CA TRP A 108 -17.88 -2.81 -7.88
C TRP A 108 -17.26 -1.66 -7.10
N TYR A 109 -15.98 -1.33 -7.33
CA TYR A 109 -15.33 -0.19 -6.66
C TYR A 109 -16.00 1.14 -6.98
N LYS A 110 -16.45 1.38 -8.24
CA LYS A 110 -17.24 2.58 -8.57
C LYS A 110 -18.53 2.70 -7.75
N LYS A 111 -19.14 1.57 -7.37
CA LYS A 111 -20.31 1.57 -6.49
C LYS A 111 -19.93 1.83 -5.04
N VAL A 112 -18.81 1.28 -4.58
CA VAL A 112 -18.26 1.45 -3.22
C VAL A 112 -17.83 2.89 -2.95
N THR A 113 -17.26 3.57 -3.94
CA THR A 113 -16.88 4.99 -3.83
C THR A 113 -18.06 5.94 -3.98
N LYS A 114 -19.21 5.45 -4.48
CA LYS A 114 -20.40 6.27 -4.64
C LYS A 114 -20.89 6.74 -3.26
N ASN A 115 -20.99 8.06 -3.09
CA ASN A 115 -21.39 8.74 -1.85
C ASN A 115 -20.42 8.58 -0.66
N SER A 116 -19.19 8.09 -0.87
CA SER A 116 -18.19 8.02 0.20
C SER A 116 -17.40 9.33 0.38
N GLY A 117 -17.58 10.28 -0.55
CA GLY A 117 -16.75 11.49 -0.63
C GLY A 117 -15.39 11.26 -1.29
N PHE A 118 -15.18 10.07 -1.89
CA PHE A 118 -13.98 9.72 -2.62
C PHE A 118 -14.27 9.37 -4.07
N ASP A 119 -13.25 9.50 -4.89
CA ASP A 119 -13.26 9.10 -6.28
C ASP A 119 -12.46 7.80 -6.49
N LEU A 120 -12.75 7.13 -7.61
CA LEU A 120 -11.94 6.05 -8.12
C LEU A 120 -11.07 6.59 -9.25
N PHE A 121 -9.77 6.37 -9.15
CA PHE A 121 -8.79 6.72 -10.16
C PHE A 121 -8.18 5.46 -10.75
N ASP A 122 -7.74 5.57 -11.99
CA ASP A 122 -7.02 4.57 -12.74
C ASP A 122 -5.62 5.11 -13.06
N GLU A 123 -4.61 4.28 -12.82
CA GLU A 123 -3.28 4.48 -13.39
C GLU A 123 -3.17 3.64 -14.66
N PRO A 124 -2.95 4.26 -15.83
CA PRO A 124 -2.85 3.53 -17.09
C PRO A 124 -1.73 2.47 -17.03
N SER A 125 -2.11 1.19 -17.06
CA SER A 125 -1.17 0.09 -17.23
C SER A 125 -0.97 -0.22 -18.72
N GLY A 126 0.28 -0.48 -19.13
CA GLY A 126 0.57 -1.07 -20.44
C GLY A 126 0.14 -2.53 -20.55
N ASP A 127 -0.20 -3.16 -19.43
CA ASP A 127 -0.63 -4.56 -19.35
C ASP A 127 -2.16 -4.66 -19.32
N PRO A 128 -2.81 -5.24 -20.35
CA PRO A 128 -4.27 -5.43 -20.40
C PRO A 128 -4.78 -6.52 -19.46
N SER A 129 -3.89 -7.29 -18.86
CA SER A 129 -4.21 -8.32 -17.87
C SER A 129 -4.20 -7.80 -16.43
N ALA A 130 -3.74 -6.56 -16.21
CA ALA A 130 -3.68 -5.88 -14.93
C ALA A 130 -4.47 -4.57 -14.94
N LYS A 131 -4.82 -4.07 -13.75
CA LYS A 131 -5.43 -2.76 -13.55
C LYS A 131 -4.99 -2.18 -12.22
N TRP A 132 -4.46 -0.97 -12.25
CA TRP A 132 -4.08 -0.20 -11.06
C TRP A 132 -5.12 0.85 -10.78
N LEU A 133 -5.76 0.75 -9.63
CA LEU A 133 -6.80 1.68 -9.21
C LEU A 133 -6.43 2.31 -7.89
N PHE A 134 -6.89 3.54 -7.67
CA PHE A 134 -6.72 4.24 -6.41
C PHE A 134 -8.05 4.81 -5.94
N VAL A 135 -8.36 4.64 -4.66
CA VAL A 135 -9.52 5.26 -4.01
C VAL A 135 -9.03 6.39 -3.10
N GLY A 136 -9.65 7.56 -3.19
CA GLY A 136 -9.42 8.68 -2.27
C GLY A 136 -9.75 10.03 -2.91
N SER A 137 -9.08 11.09 -2.46
CA SER A 137 -9.15 12.43 -3.06
C SER A 137 -7.77 12.84 -3.56
N THR A 138 -7.73 13.47 -4.74
CA THR A 138 -6.51 14.07 -5.30
C THR A 138 -6.48 15.60 -5.12
N ASP A 139 -7.48 16.20 -4.47
CA ASP A 139 -7.54 17.65 -4.24
C ASP A 139 -6.36 18.14 -3.39
N ASN A 140 -5.94 17.31 -2.43
CA ASN A 140 -4.66 17.44 -1.76
C ASN A 140 -3.79 16.22 -2.09
N TRP A 141 -2.79 16.45 -2.94
CA TRP A 141 -1.86 15.43 -3.43
C TRP A 141 -1.01 14.77 -2.33
N GLU A 142 -0.95 15.34 -1.13
CA GLU A 142 -0.25 14.75 0.02
C GLU A 142 -1.10 13.76 0.81
N THR A 143 -2.42 13.73 0.56
CA THR A 143 -3.29 12.78 1.26
C THR A 143 -3.06 11.36 0.76
N PRO A 144 -3.10 10.37 1.66
CA PRO A 144 -2.88 8.99 1.27
C PRO A 144 -4.06 8.47 0.45
N LEU A 145 -3.78 7.62 -0.55
CA LEU A 145 -4.80 6.87 -1.27
C LEU A 145 -4.87 5.42 -0.78
N PHE A 146 -5.91 4.71 -1.23
CA PHE A 146 -6.00 3.27 -1.11
C PHE A 146 -5.79 2.63 -2.47
N GLU A 147 -4.68 1.92 -2.67
CA GLU A 147 -4.35 1.26 -3.94
C GLU A 147 -5.03 -0.11 -4.06
N ILE A 148 -5.50 -0.42 -5.26
CA ILE A 148 -6.06 -1.71 -5.63
C ILE A 148 -5.38 -2.17 -6.92
N VAL A 149 -4.63 -3.26 -6.83
CA VAL A 149 -3.99 -3.90 -7.98
C VAL A 149 -4.79 -5.14 -8.36
N LEU A 150 -5.53 -5.08 -9.46
CA LEU A 150 -6.28 -6.19 -10.00
C LEU A 150 -5.49 -6.91 -11.08
N THR A 151 -5.57 -8.22 -11.12
CA THR A 151 -5.01 -8.97 -12.25
C THR A 151 -5.86 -10.17 -12.60
N LYS A 152 -5.94 -10.49 -13.89
CA LYS A 152 -6.60 -11.72 -14.34
C LYS A 152 -5.89 -12.94 -13.77
N MET A 153 -6.66 -13.96 -13.41
CA MET A 153 -6.09 -15.25 -13.03
C MET A 153 -5.20 -15.80 -14.16
N SER A 154 -3.88 -15.82 -13.94
CA SER A 154 -2.91 -16.54 -14.76
C SER A 154 -2.21 -17.60 -13.90
N VAL A 155 -1.79 -18.71 -14.50
CA VAL A 155 -1.16 -19.85 -13.79
C VAL A 155 0.23 -19.47 -13.22
N VAL A 156 0.81 -18.36 -13.66
CA VAL A 156 2.24 -18.03 -13.46
C VAL A 156 2.48 -16.93 -12.42
N GLU A 157 1.50 -16.07 -12.12
CA GLU A 157 1.72 -14.86 -11.29
C GLU A 157 1.48 -15.01 -9.78
N ASN A 158 1.65 -16.22 -9.23
CA ASN A 158 1.36 -16.52 -7.82
C ASN A 158 2.38 -15.91 -6.82
N MET A 159 3.53 -15.42 -7.29
CA MET A 159 4.62 -14.96 -6.39
C MET A 159 4.29 -13.66 -5.66
N TRP A 160 3.51 -12.75 -6.26
CA TRP A 160 3.21 -11.45 -5.70
C TRP A 160 1.82 -11.34 -5.09
N ARG A 161 0.90 -12.28 -5.38
CA ARG A 161 -0.52 -12.14 -5.04
C ARG A 161 -1.03 -13.34 -4.22
N PRO A 162 -2.09 -13.17 -3.40
CA PRO A 162 -2.60 -11.89 -2.94
C PRO A 162 -1.62 -11.23 -1.95
N HIS A 163 -1.67 -9.89 -1.86
CA HIS A 163 -0.91 -9.17 -0.85
C HIS A 163 -1.63 -7.93 -0.33
N PHE A 164 -1.24 -7.53 0.87
CA PHE A 164 -1.42 -6.18 1.40
C PHE A 164 -0.09 -5.43 1.26
N HIS A 165 -0.12 -4.17 0.87
CA HIS A 165 1.09 -3.36 0.80
C HIS A 165 0.90 -2.02 1.52
N ILE A 166 2.03 -1.51 2.00
CA ILE A 166 2.19 -0.21 2.63
C ILE A 166 3.23 0.54 1.82
N ASP A 167 2.96 1.79 1.45
CA ASP A 167 3.89 2.60 0.69
C ASP A 167 4.16 3.94 1.40
N ILE A 168 5.43 4.24 1.65
CA ILE A 168 5.91 5.47 2.29
C ILE A 168 6.89 6.21 1.36
N ASP A 169 6.88 7.53 1.35
CA ASP A 169 7.87 8.31 0.60
C ASP A 169 8.96 8.86 1.53
N THR A 170 10.19 8.94 1.02
CA THR A 170 11.35 9.47 1.73
C THR A 170 12.11 10.50 0.90
N ASP A 171 12.96 11.29 1.55
CA ASP A 171 13.93 12.17 0.88
C ASP A 171 15.30 11.50 0.62
N LEU A 172 15.39 10.20 0.85
CA LEU A 172 16.60 9.41 0.59
C LEU A 172 16.76 9.18 -0.90
N ASN A 173 18.02 9.19 -1.37
CA ASN A 173 18.32 8.65 -2.69
C ASN A 173 18.31 7.11 -2.65
N GLN A 174 18.21 6.50 -3.83
CA GLN A 174 18.11 5.05 -3.97
C GLN A 174 19.23 4.30 -3.24
N LYS A 175 20.49 4.71 -3.39
CA LYS A 175 21.61 4.01 -2.72
C LYS A 175 21.47 4.04 -1.20
N GLN A 176 21.13 5.21 -0.64
CA GLN A 176 20.92 5.33 0.81
C GLN A 176 19.76 4.45 1.27
N LEU A 177 18.69 4.40 0.50
CA LEU A 177 17.52 3.59 0.81
C LEU A 177 17.85 2.10 0.77
N GLU A 178 18.53 1.61 -0.27
CA GLU A 178 19.00 0.23 -0.39
C GLU A 178 19.88 -0.15 0.80
N ASP A 179 20.91 0.66 1.10
CA ASP A 179 21.84 0.41 2.21
C ASP A 179 21.09 0.27 3.56
N LYS A 180 20.08 1.11 3.80
CA LYS A 180 19.26 1.06 5.01
C LYS A 180 18.33 -0.16 5.03
N LEU A 181 17.59 -0.42 3.95
CA LEU A 181 16.71 -1.58 3.86
C LEU A 181 17.47 -2.88 4.03
N GLU A 182 18.65 -3.02 3.40
CA GLU A 182 19.50 -4.20 3.58
C GLU A 182 20.01 -4.37 5.02
N THR A 183 20.39 -3.26 5.66
CA THR A 183 20.88 -3.27 7.05
C THR A 183 19.84 -3.81 8.03
N TYR A 184 18.58 -3.38 7.90
CA TYR A 184 17.52 -3.71 8.87
C TYR A 184 16.64 -4.89 8.47
N LEU A 185 16.44 -5.10 7.17
CA LEU A 185 15.52 -6.11 6.63
C LEU A 185 16.24 -7.23 5.88
N GLY A 186 17.56 -7.12 5.66
CA GLY A 186 18.43 -8.13 5.05
C GLY A 186 18.69 -7.88 3.56
N LYS A 187 19.81 -8.41 3.06
CA LYS A 187 20.31 -8.17 1.70
C LYS A 187 19.32 -8.51 0.58
N ASP A 188 18.51 -9.55 0.77
CA ASP A 188 17.54 -10.01 -0.23
C ASP A 188 16.14 -9.40 0.01
N PHE A 189 16.04 -8.32 0.79
CA PHE A 189 14.75 -7.68 1.08
C PHE A 189 14.14 -7.04 -0.16
N VAL A 190 14.94 -6.25 -0.90
CA VAL A 190 14.46 -5.55 -2.09
C VAL A 190 14.28 -6.55 -3.23
N GLN A 191 13.03 -6.83 -3.57
CA GLN A 191 12.63 -7.82 -4.57
C GLN A 191 12.24 -7.18 -5.90
N TRP A 192 11.84 -5.92 -5.87
CA TRP A 192 11.46 -5.16 -7.04
C TRP A 192 11.86 -3.69 -6.89
N LYS A 193 12.23 -3.08 -8.01
CA LYS A 193 12.63 -1.68 -8.12
C LYS A 193 11.98 -1.06 -9.35
N LEU A 194 11.60 0.20 -9.26
CA LEU A 194 11.27 1.02 -10.42
C LEU A 194 12.18 2.23 -10.43
N ASP A 195 12.95 2.38 -11.51
CA ASP A 195 14.06 3.33 -11.63
C ASP A 195 13.84 4.31 -12.79
N ILE A 196 12.60 4.73 -13.02
CA ILE A 196 12.27 5.75 -14.03
C ILE A 196 12.13 7.11 -13.32
N PRO A 197 13.17 7.98 -13.32
CA PRO A 197 13.11 9.26 -12.63
C PRO A 197 11.93 10.10 -13.11
N ASP A 198 11.28 10.80 -12.17
CA ASP A 198 10.17 11.72 -12.45
C ASP A 198 8.93 11.09 -13.10
N TYR A 199 8.87 9.77 -13.26
CA TYR A 199 7.68 9.04 -13.70
C TYR A 199 6.58 8.96 -12.63
N GLY A 200 6.83 9.54 -11.46
CA GLY A 200 5.92 9.53 -10.31
C GLY A 200 6.04 8.27 -9.43
N VAL A 201 6.83 7.28 -9.85
CA VAL A 201 6.98 6.00 -9.15
C VAL A 201 8.46 5.57 -9.23
N VAL A 202 9.29 6.08 -8.30
CA VAL A 202 10.65 5.55 -8.07
C VAL A 202 10.67 4.93 -6.69
N LEU A 203 10.72 3.60 -6.62
CA LEU A 203 10.48 2.88 -5.38
C LEU A 203 11.26 1.57 -5.29
N GLU A 204 11.52 1.19 -4.05
CA GLU A 204 12.06 -0.12 -3.67
C GLU A 204 11.00 -0.88 -2.91
N MET A 205 10.73 -2.12 -3.33
CA MET A 205 9.67 -2.94 -2.73
C MET A 205 10.22 -4.27 -2.24
N GLY A 206 9.82 -4.65 -1.04
CA GLY A 206 10.21 -5.90 -0.40
C GLY A 206 9.11 -6.50 0.46
N MET A 207 9.18 -7.81 0.67
CA MET A 207 8.19 -8.53 1.49
C MET A 207 8.62 -8.53 2.97
N LEU A 208 7.79 -7.94 3.82
CA LEU A 208 7.97 -7.95 5.28
C LEU A 208 7.67 -9.31 5.89
N GLY A 209 6.72 -10.06 5.31
CA GLY A 209 6.38 -11.42 5.75
C GLY A 209 5.09 -11.91 5.09
N SER A 210 4.55 -13.02 5.59
CA SER A 210 3.29 -13.57 5.10
C SER A 210 2.51 -14.29 6.20
N ILE A 211 1.22 -13.97 6.31
CA ILE A 211 0.29 -14.54 7.31
C ILE A 211 -1.00 -14.94 6.61
N ASP A 212 -1.53 -16.11 6.96
CA ASP A 212 -2.76 -16.66 6.38
C ASP A 212 -2.70 -16.70 4.83
N GLY A 213 -1.51 -17.00 4.28
CA GLY A 213 -1.22 -17.00 2.85
C GLY A 213 -1.24 -15.63 2.17
N THR A 214 -1.51 -14.56 2.91
CA THR A 214 -1.46 -13.17 2.44
C THR A 214 -0.06 -12.63 2.66
N LYS A 215 0.56 -12.11 1.59
CA LYS A 215 1.88 -11.49 1.67
C LYS A 215 1.73 -10.05 2.16
N ILE A 216 2.70 -9.54 2.92
CA ILE A 216 2.74 -8.13 3.36
C ILE A 216 3.98 -7.49 2.75
N TYR A 217 3.77 -6.46 1.95
CA TYR A 217 4.84 -5.73 1.28
C TYR A 217 5.00 -4.32 1.83
N LEU A 218 6.25 -3.85 1.79
CA LEU A 218 6.61 -2.47 2.01
C LEU A 218 7.20 -1.93 0.70
N GLY A 219 6.61 -0.87 0.18
CA GLY A 219 7.19 0.02 -0.82
C GLY A 219 7.78 1.24 -0.12
N VAL A 220 8.98 1.66 -0.55
CA VAL A 220 9.60 2.89 -0.08
C VAL A 220 9.99 3.73 -1.29
N GLY A 221 9.34 4.89 -1.43
CA GLY A 221 9.63 5.89 -2.44
C GLY A 221 10.89 6.67 -2.13
N THR A 222 11.69 6.93 -3.16
CA THR A 222 12.90 7.77 -3.08
C THR A 222 12.58 9.26 -3.24
N ASN A 223 13.61 10.10 -3.11
CA ASN A 223 13.55 11.53 -3.41
C ASN A 223 13.21 11.89 -4.87
N LEU A 224 13.25 10.92 -5.79
CA LEU A 224 12.84 11.10 -7.19
C LEU A 224 11.34 10.82 -7.41
N ARG A 225 10.61 10.39 -6.38
CA ARG A 225 9.18 10.12 -6.50
C ARG A 225 8.40 11.43 -6.58
N ASN A 226 7.82 11.67 -7.74
CA ASN A 226 6.98 12.84 -7.97
C ASN A 226 5.48 12.52 -7.71
N THR A 227 5.14 12.33 -6.44
CA THR A 227 3.76 11.99 -6.01
C THR A 227 2.75 13.04 -6.48
N ARG A 228 3.12 14.33 -6.50
CA ARG A 228 2.24 15.39 -7.01
C ARG A 228 1.92 15.18 -8.49
N PHE A 229 2.93 14.97 -9.32
CA PHE A 229 2.73 14.69 -10.75
C PHE A 229 1.91 13.42 -10.97
N HIS A 230 2.16 12.36 -10.19
CA HIS A 230 1.36 11.14 -10.23
C HIS A 230 -0.12 11.43 -10.00
N ARG A 231 -0.48 12.12 -8.92
CA ARG A 231 -1.86 12.45 -8.57
C ARG A 231 -2.53 13.41 -9.56
N GLU A 232 -1.79 14.39 -10.07
CA GLU A 232 -2.36 15.46 -10.92
C GLU A 232 -2.36 15.16 -12.42
N LYS A 233 -1.46 14.29 -12.90
CA LYS A 233 -1.20 14.10 -14.35
C LYS A 233 -1.32 12.66 -14.82
N ILE A 234 -1.01 11.69 -13.97
CA ILE A 234 -1.05 10.26 -14.34
C ILE A 234 -2.40 9.65 -14.00
N LEU A 235 -2.90 9.89 -12.78
CA LEU A 235 -4.18 9.35 -12.35
C LEU A 235 -5.36 9.94 -13.12
N GLN A 236 -6.21 9.05 -13.63
CA GLN A 236 -7.41 9.41 -14.38
C GLN A 236 -8.65 8.94 -13.61
N LYS A 237 -9.58 9.86 -13.34
CA LYS A 237 -10.85 9.52 -12.69
C LYS A 237 -11.69 8.61 -13.59
N VAL A 238 -12.26 7.54 -13.02
CA VAL A 238 -13.04 6.52 -13.77
C VAL A 238 -14.46 6.34 -13.26
#